data_AF-A0AAV6MEE9-F1
#
_entry.id   AF-A0AAV6MEE9-F1
#
_cell.length_a   1.000
_cell.length_b   1.000
_cell.length_c   1.000
_cell.angle_alpha   90.00
_cell.angle_beta   90.00
_cell.angle_gamma   90.00
#
_symmetry.space_group_name_H-M   'P 1'
#
loop_
_entity.id
_entity.type
_entity.pdbx_description
1 polymer ?
#
loop_
_entity_poly.entity_id
_entity_poly.type
_entity_poly.pdbx_seq_one_letter_code
_entity_poly.pdbx_strand_id
1 'polypeptide(L)'
;MAERDSELVSAINELDDRSFLSLCFGPSVSIRIWLLKNAERFQIRPSLLLTVFLGFTKDPYPYVRKAALDGLAGLGNTVVEDGSMIECCYFRAIELLNDVEDCVRSAAVRVVITWGLMLAAHSPERKQHFSDEIFANVTFP
;
A
#
# COMPACT_ATOMS: atom_id res chain seq x y z
N MET A 1 -12.28 -23.60 23.13
CA MET A 1 -11.39 -22.66 22.42
C MET A 1 -11.48 -22.86 20.91
N ALA A 2 -11.39 -24.09 20.40
CA ALA A 2 -11.53 -24.39 18.97
C ALA A 2 -12.84 -23.90 18.29
N GLU A 3 -13.96 -23.86 19.01
CA GLU A 3 -15.26 -23.46 18.45
C GLU A 3 -15.33 -21.96 18.14
N ARG A 4 -14.81 -21.10 19.03
CA ARG A 4 -14.71 -19.65 18.80
C ARG A 4 -13.73 -19.29 17.68
N ASP A 5 -12.67 -20.08 17.53
CA ASP A 5 -11.70 -19.89 16.44
C ASP A 5 -12.33 -20.27 15.09
N SER A 6 -13.17 -21.32 15.06
CA SER A 6 -13.93 -21.71 13.86
C SER A 6 -14.97 -20.67 13.45
N GLU A 7 -15.71 -20.11 14.41
CA GLU A 7 -16.67 -19.04 14.16
C GLU A 7 -15.98 -17.77 13.63
N LEU A 8 -14.82 -17.41 14.20
CA LEU A 8 -14.04 -16.27 13.74
C LEU A 8 -13.50 -16.47 12.32
N VAL A 9 -13.03 -17.67 11.99
CA VAL A 9 -12.59 -18.01 10.63
C VAL A 9 -13.75 -17.96 9.63
N SER A 10 -14.94 -18.45 10.01
CA SER A 10 -16.15 -18.31 9.16
C SER A 10 -16.49 -16.85 8.92
N ALA A 11 -16.52 -16.04 9.97
CA ALA A 11 -16.83 -14.61 9.87
C ALA A 11 -15.79 -13.83 9.03
N ILE A 12 -14.51 -14.21 9.10
CA ILE A 12 -13.45 -13.64 8.25
C ILE A 12 -13.65 -14.03 6.78
N ASN A 13 -14.07 -15.27 6.51
CA ASN A 13 -14.37 -15.75 5.16
C ASN A 13 -15.65 -15.13 4.56
N GLU A 14 -16.60 -14.74 5.41
CA GLU A 14 -17.84 -14.06 5.01
C GLU A 14 -17.66 -12.55 4.74
N LEU A 15 -16.48 -11.99 5.04
CA LEU A 15 -16.23 -10.57 4.86
C LEU A 15 -16.10 -10.22 3.38
N ASP A 16 -17.19 -9.74 2.79
CA ASP A 16 -17.23 -9.25 1.41
C ASP A 16 -16.60 -7.85 1.26
N ASP A 17 -16.37 -7.44 0.01
CA ASP A 17 -15.85 -6.12 -0.35
C ASP A 17 -16.56 -4.97 0.38
N ARG A 18 -17.90 -5.03 0.45
CA ARG A 18 -18.71 -3.96 1.04
C ARG A 18 -18.51 -3.87 2.55
N SER A 19 -18.52 -5.00 3.23
CA SER A 19 -18.33 -5.09 4.69
C SER A 19 -16.91 -4.68 5.07
N PHE A 20 -15.91 -5.12 4.30
CA PHE A 20 -14.53 -4.70 4.47
C PHE A 20 -14.37 -3.18 4.37
N LEU A 21 -14.95 -2.55 3.35
CA LEU A 21 -14.91 -1.09 3.18
C LEU A 21 -15.63 -0.38 4.33
N SER A 22 -16.82 -0.84 4.71
CA SER A 22 -17.60 -0.26 5.81
C SER A 22 -16.78 -0.22 7.11
N LEU A 23 -16.10 -1.31 7.44
CA LEU A 23 -15.25 -1.38 8.63
C LEU A 23 -13.98 -0.55 8.50
N CYS A 24 -13.35 -0.53 7.32
CA CYS A 24 -12.17 0.29 7.05
C CYS A 24 -12.47 1.78 7.25
N PHE A 25 -13.60 2.28 6.73
CA PHE A 25 -14.00 3.68 6.84
C PHE A 25 -14.76 4.01 8.13
N GLY A 26 -15.02 3.02 8.98
CA GLY A 26 -15.57 3.22 10.31
C GLY A 26 -14.67 4.07 11.22
N PRO A 27 -15.19 4.54 12.36
CA PRO A 27 -14.48 5.47 13.24
C PRO A 27 -13.30 4.84 14.00
N SER A 28 -13.23 3.51 14.07
CA SER A 28 -12.21 2.82 14.85
C SER A 28 -10.88 2.68 14.10
N VAL A 29 -9.90 3.49 14.49
CA VAL A 29 -8.53 3.45 13.97
C VAL A 29 -7.89 2.08 14.16
N SER A 30 -8.12 1.44 15.32
CA SER A 30 -7.56 0.12 15.61
C SER A 30 -8.11 -0.97 14.68
N ILE A 31 -9.43 -0.93 14.39
CA ILE A 31 -10.06 -1.88 13.45
C ILE A 31 -9.50 -1.65 12.05
N ARG A 32 -9.41 -0.38 11.60
CA ARG A 32 -8.84 -0.02 10.31
C ARG A 32 -7.40 -0.53 10.15
N ILE A 33 -6.52 -0.27 11.13
CA ILE A 33 -5.14 -0.77 11.10
C ILE A 33 -5.11 -2.30 11.03
N TRP A 34 -5.94 -2.97 11.82
CA TRP A 34 -6.01 -4.42 11.83
C TRP A 34 -6.45 -4.97 10.47
N LEU A 35 -7.49 -4.40 9.85
CA LEU A 35 -7.95 -4.79 8.53
C LEU A 35 -6.87 -4.61 7.47
N LEU A 36 -6.21 -3.46 7.43
CA LEU A 36 -5.15 -3.20 6.45
C LEU A 36 -3.98 -4.18 6.58
N LYS A 37 -3.58 -4.52 7.81
CA LYS A 37 -2.50 -5.49 8.07
C LYS A 37 -2.87 -6.94 7.74
N ASN A 38 -4.16 -7.26 7.71
CA ASN A 38 -4.65 -8.61 7.47
C ASN A 38 -5.38 -8.72 6.12
N ALA A 39 -5.25 -7.72 5.24
CA ALA A 39 -5.97 -7.61 3.98
C ALA A 39 -5.85 -8.87 3.10
N GLU A 40 -4.67 -9.48 3.08
CA GLU A 40 -4.36 -10.72 2.33
C GLU A 40 -5.13 -11.95 2.80
N ARG A 41 -5.69 -11.92 4.01
CA ARG A 41 -6.47 -13.03 4.59
C ARG A 41 -7.93 -13.01 4.15
N PHE A 42 -8.38 -11.90 3.58
CA PHE A 42 -9.73 -11.73 3.09
C PHE A 42 -9.76 -11.96 1.58
N GLN A 43 -10.88 -12.46 1.07
CA GLN A 43 -11.08 -12.67 -0.38
C GLN A 43 -11.50 -11.37 -1.08
N ILE A 44 -10.78 -10.28 -0.81
CA ILE A 44 -11.08 -8.94 -1.33
C ILE A 44 -10.42 -8.79 -2.70
N ARG A 45 -11.15 -8.17 -3.63
CA ARG A 45 -10.62 -7.93 -4.98
C ARG A 45 -9.31 -7.13 -4.91
N PRO A 46 -8.23 -7.58 -5.58
CA PRO A 46 -6.94 -6.90 -5.45
C PRO A 46 -6.95 -5.45 -5.95
N SER A 47 -7.75 -5.12 -6.97
CA SER A 47 -7.96 -3.73 -7.44
C SER A 47 -8.65 -2.84 -6.39
N LEU A 48 -9.53 -3.43 -5.58
CA LEU A 48 -10.15 -2.74 -4.46
C LEU A 48 -9.11 -2.49 -3.35
N LEU A 49 -8.32 -3.50 -2.98
CA LEU A 49 -7.24 -3.36 -2.00
C LEU A 49 -6.23 -2.27 -2.42
N LEU A 50 -5.86 -2.23 -3.70
CA LEU A 50 -4.99 -1.19 -4.25
C LEU A 50 -5.56 0.21 -3.98
N THR A 51 -6.84 0.42 -4.32
CA THR A 51 -7.52 1.70 -4.14
C THR A 51 -7.64 2.06 -2.66
N VAL A 52 -7.97 1.08 -1.82
CA VAL A 52 -8.09 1.25 -0.36
C VAL A 52 -6.76 1.66 0.24
N PHE A 53 -5.68 0.94 -0.06
CA PHE A 53 -4.37 1.29 0.45
C PHE A 53 -3.91 2.65 -0.05
N LEU A 54 -4.08 2.96 -1.34
CA LEU A 54 -3.72 4.26 -1.87
C LEU A 54 -4.47 5.40 -1.15
N GLY A 55 -5.77 5.22 -0.90
CA GLY A 55 -6.58 6.15 -0.12
C GLY A 55 -6.06 6.35 1.31
N PHE A 56 -5.73 5.27 2.01
CA PHE A 56 -5.25 5.33 3.39
C PHE A 56 -3.82 5.85 3.56
N THR A 57 -3.06 6.03 2.47
CA THR A 57 -1.81 6.83 2.54
C THR A 57 -2.05 8.31 2.87
N LYS A 58 -3.31 8.78 2.87
CA LYS A 58 -3.72 10.14 3.26
C LYS A 58 -4.32 10.22 4.67
N ASP A 59 -4.31 9.11 5.41
CA ASP A 59 -4.93 9.04 6.72
C ASP A 59 -4.22 9.96 7.74
N PRO A 60 -4.95 10.65 8.63
CA PRO A 60 -4.32 11.49 9.66
C PRO A 60 -3.42 10.68 10.62
N TYR A 61 -3.70 9.40 10.83
CA TYR A 61 -2.96 8.56 11.76
C TYR A 61 -1.76 7.88 11.07
N PRO A 62 -0.52 8.06 11.57
CA PRO A 62 0.66 7.53 10.90
C PRO A 62 0.69 6.02 10.82
N TYR A 63 0.17 5.32 11.82
CA TYR A 63 0.11 3.85 11.78
C TYR A 63 -0.87 3.32 10.73
N VAL A 64 -1.88 4.10 10.34
CA VAL A 64 -2.75 3.76 9.21
C VAL A 64 -2.01 3.98 7.90
N ARG A 65 -1.35 5.13 7.72
CA ARG A 65 -0.52 5.41 6.53
C ARG A 65 0.56 4.34 6.33
N LYS A 66 1.26 3.98 7.40
CA LYS A 66 2.28 2.93 7.43
C LYS A 66 1.70 1.57 7.02
N ALA A 67 0.56 1.17 7.59
CA ALA A 67 -0.09 -0.09 7.23
C ALA A 67 -0.56 -0.12 5.77
N ALA A 68 -1.02 1.02 5.25
CA ALA A 68 -1.42 1.16 3.86
C ALA A 68 -0.22 1.02 2.90
N LEU A 69 0.92 1.65 3.21
CA LEU A 69 2.15 1.52 2.44
C LEU A 69 2.68 0.08 2.46
N ASP A 70 2.63 -0.60 3.61
CA ASP A 70 3.00 -2.02 3.69
C ASP A 70 2.11 -2.89 2.79
N GLY A 71 0.80 -2.61 2.79
CA GLY A 71 -0.16 -3.26 1.89
C GLY A 71 0.18 -3.02 0.41
N LEU A 72 0.48 -1.78 0.03
CA LEU A 72 0.91 -1.46 -1.34
C LEU A 72 2.17 -2.22 -1.73
N ALA A 73 3.17 -2.30 -0.84
CA ALA A 73 4.39 -3.06 -1.11
C ALA A 73 4.10 -4.55 -1.35
N GLY A 74 3.12 -5.12 -0.64
CA GLY A 74 2.69 -6.52 -0.81
C GLY A 74 1.95 -6.80 -2.13
N LEU A 75 1.31 -5.80 -2.74
CA LEU A 75 0.57 -5.96 -4.01
C LEU A 75 1.43 -5.83 -5.27
N GLY A 76 2.63 -5.27 -5.15
CA GLY A 76 3.49 -4.83 -6.27
C GLY A 76 4.08 -5.93 -7.15
N ASN A 77 3.50 -7.13 -7.20
CA ASN A 77 3.87 -8.21 -8.13
C ASN A 77 2.68 -9.05 -8.61
N THR A 78 1.49 -8.85 -8.03
CA THR A 78 0.37 -9.79 -8.18
C THR A 78 -0.82 -9.23 -8.93
N VAL A 79 -0.87 -7.92 -9.19
CA VAL A 79 -2.15 -7.25 -9.50
C VAL A 79 -2.11 -6.25 -10.64
N VAL A 80 -1.00 -5.55 -10.87
CA VAL A 80 -1.04 -4.31 -11.67
C VAL A 80 -0.17 -4.41 -12.92
N GLU A 81 -0.84 -4.48 -14.06
CA GLU A 81 -0.24 -4.31 -15.40
C GLU A 81 -0.48 -2.89 -15.95
N ASP A 82 -1.33 -2.10 -15.30
CA ASP A 82 -1.63 -0.73 -15.70
C ASP A 82 -0.48 0.20 -15.29
N GLY A 83 0.28 0.67 -16.28
CA GLY A 83 1.41 1.59 -16.08
C GLY A 83 1.02 2.88 -15.34
N SER A 84 -0.20 3.39 -15.52
CA SER A 84 -0.66 4.59 -14.81
C SER A 84 -0.83 4.35 -13.31
N MET A 85 -1.31 3.17 -12.93
CA MET A 85 -1.46 2.76 -11.53
C MET A 85 -0.09 2.52 -10.88
N ILE A 86 0.86 1.95 -11.64
CA ILE A 86 2.23 1.77 -11.19
C ILE A 86 2.89 3.12 -10.89
N GLU A 87 2.76 4.08 -11.81
CA GLU A 87 3.22 5.45 -11.63
C GLU A 87 2.58 6.10 -10.40
N CYS A 88 1.25 5.98 -10.24
CA CYS A 88 0.54 6.55 -9.11
C CYS A 88 1.07 6.02 -7.77
N CYS A 89 1.28 4.70 -7.66
CA CYS A 89 1.81 4.09 -6.43
C CYS A 89 3.25 4.51 -6.16
N TYR A 90 4.09 4.54 -7.19
CA TYR A 90 5.48 4.99 -7.10
C TYR A 90 5.57 6.46 -6.65
N PHE A 91 4.92 7.38 -7.36
CA PHE A 91 4.97 8.80 -7.03
C PHE A 91 4.34 9.10 -5.66
N ARG A 92 3.26 8.41 -5.30
CA ARG A 92 2.69 8.56 -3.97
C ARG A 92 3.66 8.12 -2.87
N ALA A 93 4.45 7.09 -3.10
CA ALA A 93 5.49 6.68 -2.16
C ALA A 93 6.62 7.71 -2.08
N ILE A 94 7.04 8.30 -3.21
CA ILE A 94 8.03 9.39 -3.23
C ILE A 94 7.58 10.59 -2.38
N GLU A 95 6.31 11.00 -2.50
CA GLU A 95 5.75 12.06 -1.64
C GLU A 95 5.88 11.72 -0.14
N LEU A 96 5.63 10.47 0.22
CA LEU A 96 5.65 9.97 1.59
C LEU A 96 7.07 9.70 2.13
N LEU A 97 8.12 9.82 1.31
CA LEU A 97 9.49 9.91 1.79
C LEU A 97 9.72 11.18 2.63
N ASN A 98 8.87 12.20 2.50
CA ASN A 98 8.91 13.42 3.30
C ASN A 98 7.83 13.43 4.40
N ASP A 99 7.23 12.29 4.74
CA ASP A 99 6.26 12.22 5.84
C ASP A 99 6.91 12.63 7.17
N VAL A 100 6.15 13.33 8.02
CA VAL A 100 6.59 13.79 9.34
C VAL A 100 7.05 12.62 10.22
N GLU A 101 6.49 11.43 10.00
CA GLU A 101 6.65 10.28 10.88
C GLU A 101 7.61 9.24 10.30
N ASP A 102 8.66 8.91 11.05
CA ASP A 102 9.76 8.03 10.64
C ASP A 102 9.27 6.66 10.17
N CYS A 103 8.26 6.11 10.84
CA CYS A 103 7.69 4.81 10.50
C CYS A 103 7.01 4.81 9.11
N VAL A 104 6.44 5.95 8.71
CA VAL A 104 5.81 6.14 7.41
C VAL A 104 6.88 6.29 6.34
N ARG A 105 7.91 7.11 6.58
CA ARG A 105 9.06 7.24 5.66
C ARG A 105 9.73 5.91 5.38
N SER A 106 9.98 5.10 6.42
CA SER A 106 10.53 3.75 6.28
C SER A 106 9.65 2.83 5.42
N ALA A 107 8.32 2.91 5.57
CA ALA A 107 7.39 2.14 4.73
C ALA A 107 7.35 2.62 3.29
N ALA A 108 7.44 3.93 3.07
CA ALA A 108 7.49 4.52 1.74
C ALA A 108 8.71 4.03 0.94
N VAL A 109 9.88 3.89 1.58
CA VAL A 109 11.08 3.31 0.94
C VAL A 109 10.80 1.93 0.35
N ARG A 110 10.07 1.06 1.07
CA ARG A 110 9.70 -0.28 0.56
C ARG A 110 8.83 -0.19 -0.69
N VAL A 111 7.85 0.71 -0.70
CA VAL A 111 6.97 0.92 -1.85
C VAL A 111 7.75 1.50 -3.04
N VAL A 112 8.63 2.48 -2.82
CA VAL A 112 9.51 3.04 -3.86
C VAL A 112 10.35 1.95 -4.51
N ILE A 113 10.94 1.05 -3.72
CA ILE A 113 11.74 -0.06 -4.25
C ILE A 113 10.86 -1.00 -5.08
N THR A 114 9.77 -1.52 -4.52
CA THR A 114 8.92 -2.51 -5.21
C THR A 114 8.31 -1.93 -6.48
N TRP A 115 7.65 -0.77 -6.38
CA TRP A 115 6.93 -0.17 -7.51
C TRP A 115 7.85 0.56 -8.48
N GLY A 116 9.01 1.03 -8.03
CA GLY A 116 10.04 1.59 -8.91
C GLY A 116 10.63 0.53 -9.84
N LEU A 117 10.85 -0.69 -9.34
CA LEU A 117 11.25 -1.83 -10.17
C LEU A 117 10.18 -2.17 -11.22
N MET A 118 8.90 -2.17 -10.83
CA MET A 118 7.79 -2.35 -11.78
C MET A 118 7.74 -1.24 -12.83
N LEU A 119 7.88 0.02 -12.41
CA LEU A 119 7.86 1.18 -13.30
C LEU A 119 8.98 1.11 -14.33
N ALA A 120 10.19 0.75 -13.89
CA ALA A 120 11.34 0.56 -14.76
C ALA A 120 11.15 -0.62 -15.74
N ALA A 121 10.45 -1.67 -15.32
CA ALA A 121 10.11 -2.80 -16.19
C ALA A 121 9.03 -2.43 -17.23
N HIS A 122 8.02 -1.64 -16.84
CA HIS A 122 6.93 -1.18 -17.70
C HIS A 122 7.35 -0.09 -18.70
N SER A 123 8.44 0.64 -18.44
CA SER A 123 8.90 1.73 -19.29
C SER A 123 10.40 1.61 -19.57
N PRO A 124 10.80 0.81 -20.58
CA PRO A 124 12.22 0.62 -20.91
C PRO A 124 12.91 1.94 -21.31
N GLU A 125 12.16 2.91 -21.84
CA GLU A 125 12.65 4.23 -22.24
C GLU A 125 12.90 5.18 -21.05
N ARG A 126 12.16 5.04 -19.93
CA ARG A 126 12.35 5.86 -18.72
C ARG A 126 13.51 5.46 -17.83
N LYS A 127 14.05 4.24 -17.99
CA LYS A 127 15.24 3.78 -17.26
C LYS A 127 16.41 4.76 -17.42
N GLN A 128 16.49 5.46 -18.56
CA GLN A 128 17.59 6.35 -18.89
C GLN A 128 17.40 7.78 -18.35
N HIS A 129 16.17 8.20 -18.04
CA HIS A 129 15.89 9.57 -17.61
C HIS A 129 15.92 9.72 -16.07
N PHE A 130 15.45 8.71 -15.33
CA PHE A 130 15.42 8.73 -13.85
C PHE A 130 16.77 8.41 -13.18
N SER A 131 17.66 7.66 -13.86
CA SER A 131 19.04 7.51 -13.36
C SER A 131 19.66 8.90 -13.15
N ASP A 132 19.53 9.75 -14.16
CA ASP A 132 20.25 11.01 -14.22
C ASP A 132 19.71 12.03 -13.22
N GLU A 133 18.39 12.07 -12.99
CA GLU A 133 17.77 12.97 -12.02
C GLU A 133 17.99 12.54 -10.56
N ILE A 134 18.01 11.23 -10.26
CA ILE A 134 18.30 10.76 -8.89
C ILE A 134 19.78 11.02 -8.57
N PHE A 135 20.72 10.80 -9.50
CA PHE A 135 22.12 11.13 -9.27
C PHE A 135 22.38 12.65 -9.16
N ALA A 136 21.64 13.47 -9.91
CA ALA A 136 21.75 14.93 -9.80
C ALA A 136 21.27 15.46 -8.44
N ASN A 137 20.27 14.83 -7.82
CA ASN A 137 19.67 15.30 -6.55
C ASN A 137 20.30 14.72 -5.28
N VAL A 138 21.23 13.75 -5.39
CA VAL A 138 21.96 13.17 -4.25
C VAL A 138 23.39 13.75 -4.11
N THR A 139 23.79 14.64 -5.03
CA THR A 139 25.04 15.39 -4.89
C THR A 139 24.79 16.57 -3.94
N PHE A 140 25.03 16.35 -2.64
CA PHE A 140 25.06 17.43 -1.65
C PHE A 140 26.18 18.44 -1.97
N PRO A 141 25.99 19.75 -1.69
CA PRO A 141 27.08 20.73 -1.71
C PRO A 141 28.15 20.46 -0.64
#